data_AF-A0A8J2SNR9-F1
#
_entry.id   AF-A0A8J2SNR9-F1
#
_cell.length_a   1.000
_cell.length_b   1.000
_cell.length_c   1.000
_cell.angle_alpha   90.00
_cell.angle_beta   90.00
_cell.angle_gamma   90.00
#
_symmetry.space_group_name_H-M   'P 1'
#
loop_
_entity.id
_entity.type
_entity.pdbx_description
1 polymer ?
#
loop_
_entity_poly.entity_id
_entity_poly.type
_entity_poly.pdbx_seq_one_letter_code
_entity_poly.pdbx_strand_id
1 'polypeptide(L)'
;LASPDNQGVTAATFVQHTHRHAAKQQRSDRFVQRTSACRNSDAQTAKTMGRQGGGGDKKAQLFGAILNQKLPTVRWGLANAGVAPATRDDEGKTTFMIACAAGRDKSLGEMIRWYERRLAQLRECLELTDDDTGETCFHMAAQAPNGQKCVSQLLDAWLSVDKQRKDAGIKKKDHKGRTVYDVATPKAKAIIDEWMVEPETESEDEEELVDGLTKTQRSKLKKRELEAKERAGSVMPPPPPSQEEEEQGVERGEFKEGRPDETWPEVGKWAQSVRDLKPICELTISRESDDDLPLLPCAGPDEPQTVVDPALYWCDTVNRLSLKLGPRLTYLSPTGLARMSNLTHLIVPGHALTALPDSIGSLPLKSLDASRNKLEALPSSMPVKIEAVDVSGNQLTSIQSLDKCVDLVTLQFDANQVTSIELPFASFKRLVTLSCGSNLLTELPDAIGDAAKLEALTVNENKELTSLPATLAKCKKLKSIKCDGCPIKDNKVLGYISKGEYKQLGKYLEKTAKSGGRGGGKGKKKK
;
A
#
# COMPACT_ATOMS: atom_id res chain seq x y z
N LEU A 1 -59.84 -55.71 -12.84
CA LEU A 1 -59.00 -56.72 -12.18
C LEU A 1 -57.54 -56.29 -12.34
N ALA A 2 -56.74 -55.97 -11.33
CA ALA A 2 -57.03 -55.60 -9.94
C ALA A 2 -55.80 -54.80 -9.41
N SER A 3 -56.01 -53.88 -8.46
CA SER A 3 -54.97 -53.38 -7.54
C SER A 3 -54.99 -54.24 -6.25
N PRO A 4 -54.08 -54.12 -5.26
CA PRO A 4 -53.01 -53.13 -5.05
C PRO A 4 -51.62 -53.83 -4.96
N ASP A 5 -50.55 -53.40 -4.28
CA ASP A 5 -50.31 -52.27 -3.35
C ASP A 5 -48.81 -51.93 -3.25
N ASN A 6 -48.46 -50.67 -2.94
CA ASN A 6 -47.90 -50.29 -1.63
C ASN A 6 -47.79 -48.74 -1.48
N GLN A 7 -47.82 -48.30 -0.23
CA GLN A 7 -47.80 -46.91 0.25
C GLN A 7 -46.36 -46.33 0.19
N GLY A 8 -46.08 -45.03 0.24
CA GLY A 8 -46.92 -43.83 0.35
C GLY A 8 -46.01 -42.65 0.77
N VAL A 9 -46.05 -41.50 0.09
CA VAL A 9 -45.21 -40.33 0.43
C VAL A 9 -46.09 -39.10 0.67
N THR A 10 -45.85 -38.46 1.81
CA THR A 10 -46.73 -37.45 2.40
C THR A 10 -46.55 -36.04 1.82
N ALA A 11 -47.66 -35.31 1.74
CA ALA A 11 -47.71 -33.92 1.27
C ALA A 11 -47.16 -32.92 2.31
N ALA A 12 -45.87 -32.97 2.61
CA ALA A 12 -45.20 -32.10 3.59
C ALA A 12 -44.24 -31.07 2.96
N THR A 13 -43.78 -31.27 1.72
CA THR A 13 -42.66 -30.52 1.13
C THR A 13 -43.02 -29.23 0.39
N PHE A 14 -44.31 -28.95 0.13
CA PHE A 14 -44.72 -27.78 -0.67
C PHE A 14 -45.02 -26.50 0.15
N VAL A 15 -45.22 -26.59 1.47
CA VAL A 15 -45.55 -25.44 2.33
C VAL A 15 -44.30 -24.71 2.87
N GLN A 16 -43.14 -25.37 2.93
CA GLN A 16 -41.90 -24.73 3.42
C GLN A 16 -41.25 -23.78 2.41
N HIS A 17 -41.54 -23.90 1.11
CA HIS A 17 -40.84 -23.11 0.08
C HIS A 17 -41.37 -21.69 -0.09
N THR A 18 -42.66 -21.46 0.18
CA THR A 18 -43.30 -20.13 0.06
C THR A 18 -42.96 -19.21 1.24
N HIS A 19 -42.95 -19.73 2.47
CA HIS A 19 -42.55 -18.95 3.66
C HIS A 19 -41.09 -18.49 3.62
N ARG A 20 -40.17 -19.26 3.02
CA ARG A 20 -38.75 -18.86 2.86
C ARG A 20 -38.55 -17.69 1.88
N HIS A 21 -39.43 -17.49 0.91
CA HIS A 21 -39.34 -16.34 -0.01
C HIS A 21 -39.87 -15.05 0.63
N ALA A 22 -41.02 -15.09 1.30
CA ALA A 22 -41.57 -13.93 2.01
C ALA A 22 -40.59 -13.40 3.09
N ALA A 23 -39.91 -14.30 3.82
CA ALA A 23 -38.90 -13.95 4.82
C ALA A 23 -37.61 -13.34 4.21
N LYS A 24 -37.29 -13.62 2.95
CA LYS A 24 -36.15 -12.99 2.25
C LYS A 24 -36.46 -11.56 1.78
N GLN A 25 -37.66 -11.30 1.24
CA GLN A 25 -38.06 -9.94 0.85
C GLN A 25 -38.23 -8.99 2.05
N GLN A 26 -38.80 -9.45 3.18
CA GLN A 26 -38.83 -8.63 4.40
C GLN A 26 -37.43 -8.36 5.00
N ARG A 27 -36.43 -9.21 4.70
CA ARG A 27 -35.03 -8.96 5.09
C ARG A 27 -34.34 -7.94 4.18
N SER A 28 -34.61 -7.93 2.87
CA SER A 28 -34.03 -6.89 1.98
C SER A 28 -34.56 -5.50 2.32
N ASP A 29 -35.86 -5.35 2.56
CA ASP A 29 -36.45 -4.03 2.83
C ASP A 29 -36.00 -3.45 4.18
N ARG A 30 -35.85 -4.30 5.21
CA ARG A 30 -35.23 -3.87 6.49
C ARG A 30 -33.75 -3.49 6.33
N PHE A 31 -33.02 -4.07 5.36
CA PHE A 31 -31.62 -3.73 5.11
C PHE A 31 -31.49 -2.40 4.35
N VAL A 32 -32.40 -2.11 3.41
CA VAL A 32 -32.49 -0.81 2.71
C VAL A 32 -32.91 0.30 3.67
N GLN A 33 -33.82 0.04 4.62
CA GLN A 33 -34.16 1.00 5.68
C GLN A 33 -33.03 1.20 6.72
N ARG A 34 -32.25 0.18 7.07
CA ARG A 34 -31.08 0.34 7.96
C ARG A 34 -29.91 1.08 7.30
N THR A 35 -29.62 0.84 6.02
CA THR A 35 -28.52 1.51 5.31
C THR A 35 -28.82 2.98 5.01
N SER A 36 -30.08 3.34 4.78
CA SER A 36 -30.52 4.75 4.72
C SER A 36 -30.52 5.43 6.08
N ALA A 37 -30.84 4.71 7.17
CA ALA A 37 -30.73 5.24 8.53
C ALA A 37 -29.27 5.52 8.95
N CYS A 38 -28.31 4.64 8.63
CA CYS A 38 -26.89 4.85 8.97
C CYS A 38 -26.25 5.98 8.14
N ARG A 39 -26.59 6.10 6.84
CA ARG A 39 -26.19 7.27 6.05
C ARG A 39 -26.78 8.57 6.59
N ASN A 40 -27.97 8.53 7.21
CA ASN A 40 -28.54 9.69 7.87
C ASN A 40 -27.93 9.97 9.25
N SER A 41 -27.45 8.99 10.04
CA SER A 41 -26.78 9.28 11.32
C SER A 41 -25.42 9.96 11.14
N ASP A 42 -24.64 9.53 10.16
CA ASP A 42 -23.36 10.17 9.83
C ASP A 42 -23.57 11.53 9.14
N ALA A 43 -24.61 11.65 8.30
CA ALA A 43 -25.01 12.95 7.73
C ALA A 43 -25.66 13.88 8.77
N GLN A 44 -26.25 13.38 9.87
CA GLN A 44 -26.84 14.20 10.94
C GLN A 44 -25.79 14.63 11.97
N THR A 45 -24.77 13.82 12.26
CA THR A 45 -23.58 14.29 13.02
C THR A 45 -22.76 15.28 12.19
N ALA A 46 -22.63 15.09 10.88
CA ALA A 46 -22.06 16.11 9.98
C ALA A 46 -22.94 17.37 9.82
N LYS A 47 -24.27 17.28 9.92
CA LYS A 47 -25.19 18.45 9.85
C LYS A 47 -25.44 19.16 11.18
N THR A 48 -25.11 18.57 12.33
CA THR A 48 -25.24 19.23 13.64
C THR A 48 -24.01 20.06 14.03
N MET A 49 -22.88 19.93 13.33
CA MET A 49 -21.75 20.88 13.45
C MET A 49 -21.76 21.97 12.38
N GLY A 50 -22.96 22.34 11.90
CA GLY A 50 -23.17 23.22 10.75
C GLY A 50 -23.96 24.50 11.03
N ARG A 51 -24.10 24.97 12.29
CA ARG A 51 -24.70 26.30 12.58
C ARG A 51 -24.56 26.79 14.04
N GLN A 52 -23.41 27.35 14.42
CA GLN A 52 -23.32 28.47 15.38
C GLN A 52 -21.90 29.06 15.46
N GLY A 53 -21.80 30.39 15.32
CA GLY A 53 -20.73 31.20 15.92
C GLY A 53 -19.34 31.25 15.26
N GLY A 54 -19.14 32.22 14.38
CA GLY A 54 -17.84 32.91 14.22
C GLY A 54 -16.84 32.33 13.22
N GLY A 55 -16.39 33.18 12.30
CA GLY A 55 -15.20 32.94 11.48
C GLY A 55 -13.90 33.12 12.28
N GLY A 56 -13.70 32.30 13.31
CA GLY A 56 -12.47 32.28 14.10
C GLY A 56 -11.32 31.62 13.34
N ASP A 57 -10.13 32.22 13.43
CA ASP A 57 -8.96 31.86 12.61
C ASP A 57 -8.64 30.35 12.68
N LYS A 58 -8.39 29.73 11.52
CA LYS A 58 -8.09 28.29 11.39
C LYS A 58 -6.84 27.91 12.18
N LYS A 59 -5.88 28.83 12.33
CA LYS A 59 -4.69 28.64 13.19
C LYS A 59 -5.08 28.50 14.66
N ALA A 60 -5.89 29.42 15.18
CA ALA A 60 -6.36 29.40 16.57
C ALA A 60 -7.16 28.12 16.90
N GLN A 61 -7.93 27.60 15.95
CA GLN A 61 -8.61 26.31 16.09
C GLN A 61 -7.63 25.13 16.22
N LEU A 62 -6.52 25.13 15.46
CA LEU A 62 -5.48 24.09 15.58
C LEU A 62 -4.71 24.20 16.91
N PHE A 63 -4.26 25.40 17.30
CA PHE A 63 -3.59 25.61 18.58
C PHE A 63 -4.48 25.19 19.76
N GLY A 64 -5.75 25.60 19.74
CA GLY A 64 -6.75 25.16 20.71
C GLY A 64 -6.99 23.65 20.71
N ALA A 65 -6.93 22.97 19.56
CA ALA A 65 -7.03 21.52 19.48
C ALA A 65 -5.81 20.80 20.08
N ILE A 66 -4.60 21.33 19.85
CA ILE A 66 -3.34 20.80 20.40
C ILE A 66 -3.34 20.90 21.93
N LEU A 67 -3.66 22.09 22.47
CA LEU A 67 -3.71 22.34 23.92
C LEU A 67 -4.75 21.49 24.65
N ASN A 68 -5.84 21.11 23.98
CA ASN A 68 -6.92 20.27 24.52
C ASN A 68 -6.79 18.78 24.14
N GLN A 69 -5.67 18.35 23.54
CA GLN A 69 -5.45 16.98 23.03
C GLN A 69 -6.60 16.41 22.17
N LYS A 70 -7.25 17.25 21.36
CA LYS A 70 -8.33 16.83 20.44
C LYS A 70 -7.75 16.17 19.19
N LEU A 71 -7.22 14.95 19.34
CA LEU A 71 -6.45 14.24 18.31
C LEU A 71 -7.13 14.19 16.92
N PRO A 72 -8.46 13.96 16.78
CA PRO A 72 -9.11 14.00 15.46
C PRO A 72 -9.02 15.37 14.79
N THR A 73 -9.17 16.46 15.55
CA THR A 73 -9.05 17.84 15.06
C THR A 73 -7.60 18.19 14.73
N VAL A 74 -6.63 17.71 15.53
CA VAL A 74 -5.19 17.85 15.23
C VAL A 74 -4.85 17.14 13.91
N ARG A 75 -5.21 15.87 13.76
CA ARG A 75 -5.02 15.09 12.51
C ARG A 75 -5.67 15.76 11.31
N TRP A 76 -6.92 16.21 11.44
CA TRP A 76 -7.63 16.91 10.38
C TRP A 76 -6.96 18.25 10.02
N GLY A 77 -6.48 19.00 11.01
CA GLY A 77 -5.75 20.25 10.80
C GLY A 77 -4.44 20.04 10.03
N LEU A 78 -3.63 19.07 10.45
CA LEU A 78 -2.38 18.69 9.78
C LEU A 78 -2.59 18.19 8.34
N ALA A 79 -3.73 17.54 8.05
CA ALA A 79 -4.05 17.03 6.73
C ALA A 79 -4.69 18.07 5.79
N ASN A 80 -5.60 18.91 6.31
CA ASN A 80 -6.54 19.69 5.49
C ASN A 80 -6.53 21.21 5.74
N ALA A 81 -5.97 21.71 6.85
CA ALA A 81 -6.03 23.15 7.17
C ALA A 81 -4.98 23.99 6.42
N GLY A 82 -4.00 23.36 5.76
CA GLY A 82 -2.87 24.07 5.12
C GLY A 82 -1.86 24.67 6.10
N VAL A 83 -2.00 24.36 7.39
CA VAL A 83 -1.14 24.85 8.48
C VAL A 83 -0.03 23.83 8.71
N ALA A 84 1.17 24.09 8.22
CA ALA A 84 2.34 23.30 8.57
C ALA A 84 2.68 23.49 10.07
N PRO A 85 3.15 22.47 10.79
CA PRO A 85 3.59 22.64 12.19
C PRO A 85 4.69 23.67 12.46
N ALA A 86 5.48 24.03 11.44
CA ALA A 86 6.39 25.19 11.48
C ALA A 86 5.64 26.55 11.52
N THR A 87 4.32 26.57 11.41
CA THR A 87 3.50 27.78 11.55
C THR A 87 3.61 28.29 12.98
N ARG A 88 4.04 29.54 13.10
CA ARG A 88 4.12 30.27 14.37
C ARG A 88 2.75 30.88 14.75
N ASP A 89 2.51 30.97 16.05
CA ASP A 89 1.47 31.83 16.64
C ASP A 89 1.93 33.30 16.74
N ASP A 90 1.13 34.14 17.39
CA ASP A 90 1.41 35.57 17.54
C ASP A 90 2.56 35.86 18.55
N GLU A 91 2.98 34.85 19.33
CA GLU A 91 4.15 34.88 20.22
C GLU A 91 5.39 34.24 19.55
N GLY A 92 5.33 33.95 18.24
CA GLY A 92 6.43 33.33 17.51
C GLY A 92 6.58 31.82 17.73
N LYS A 93 5.70 31.15 18.48
CA LYS A 93 5.84 29.73 18.83
C LYS A 93 5.27 28.82 17.77
N THR A 94 6.05 27.83 17.35
CA THR A 94 5.60 26.76 16.44
C THR A 94 4.58 25.84 17.12
N THR A 95 3.81 25.05 16.35
CA THR A 95 2.84 24.11 16.96
C THR A 95 3.54 23.07 17.85
N PHE A 96 4.78 22.70 17.52
CA PHE A 96 5.64 21.84 18.35
C PHE A 96 5.96 22.51 19.69
N MET A 97 6.45 23.76 19.66
CA MET A 97 6.75 24.55 20.86
C MET A 97 5.53 24.67 21.80
N ILE A 98 4.36 24.96 21.24
CA ILE A 98 3.09 25.06 22.00
C ILE A 98 2.73 23.72 22.67
N ALA A 99 2.89 22.60 21.96
CA ALA A 99 2.65 21.27 22.54
C ALA A 99 3.67 20.90 23.63
N CYS A 100 4.94 21.29 23.44
CA CYS A 100 6.02 21.06 24.39
C CYS A 100 5.85 21.86 25.67
N ALA A 101 5.65 23.17 25.58
CA ALA A 101 5.45 24.07 26.71
C ALA A 101 4.22 23.67 27.57
N ALA A 102 3.14 23.19 26.92
CA ALA A 102 1.94 22.71 27.60
C ALA A 102 2.00 21.22 28.02
N GLY A 103 3.13 20.52 27.79
CA GLY A 103 3.31 19.10 28.14
C GLY A 103 2.29 18.15 27.49
N ARG A 104 1.91 18.41 26.23
CA ARG A 104 0.84 17.66 25.52
C ARG A 104 1.40 16.51 24.67
N ASP A 105 1.93 15.51 25.34
CA ASP A 105 2.47 14.25 24.80
C ASP A 105 1.67 13.62 23.64
N LYS A 106 0.34 13.49 23.76
CA LYS A 106 -0.48 12.86 22.72
C LYS A 106 -0.59 13.71 21.46
N SER A 107 -0.69 15.03 21.60
CA SER A 107 -0.72 15.96 20.45
C SER A 107 0.63 16.03 19.76
N LEU A 108 1.72 16.05 20.55
CA LEU A 108 3.09 16.05 20.05
C LEU A 108 3.41 14.78 19.27
N GLY A 109 3.09 13.61 19.82
CA GLY A 109 3.28 12.33 19.13
C GLY A 109 2.53 12.22 17.79
N GLU A 110 1.33 12.80 17.67
CA GLU A 110 0.62 12.87 16.38
C GLU A 110 1.29 13.81 15.37
N MET A 111 1.90 14.91 15.81
CA MET A 111 2.69 15.79 14.95
C MET A 111 4.02 15.15 14.52
N ILE A 112 4.70 14.43 15.42
CA ILE A 112 5.92 13.67 15.11
C ILE A 112 5.61 12.59 14.07
N ARG A 113 4.57 11.76 14.28
CA ARG A 113 4.11 10.73 13.33
C ARG A 113 3.73 11.27 11.95
N TRP A 114 3.19 12.48 11.89
CA TRP A 114 2.90 13.13 10.61
C TRP A 114 4.19 13.42 9.80
N TYR A 115 5.28 13.72 10.50
CA TYR A 115 6.60 14.03 9.93
C TYR A 115 7.60 12.87 9.87
N GLU A 116 7.36 11.73 10.50
CA GLU A 116 8.22 10.53 10.38
C GLU A 116 8.45 10.12 8.91
N ARG A 117 7.48 10.38 8.03
CA ARG A 117 7.58 10.18 6.57
C ARG A 117 8.37 11.28 5.82
N ARG A 118 8.84 12.31 6.52
CA ARG A 118 9.52 13.51 5.99
C ARG A 118 10.62 14.01 6.95
N LEU A 119 11.53 13.12 7.34
CA LEU A 119 12.58 13.37 8.36
C LEU A 119 13.38 14.68 8.18
N ALA A 120 13.63 15.13 6.94
CA ALA A 120 14.30 16.39 6.69
C ALA A 120 13.51 17.62 7.20
N GLN A 121 12.18 17.59 7.08
CA GLN A 121 11.30 18.65 7.59
C GLN A 121 11.07 18.52 9.10
N LEU A 122 11.14 17.28 9.63
CA LEU A 122 11.16 17.05 11.08
C LEU A 122 12.39 17.69 11.72
N ARG A 123 13.57 17.48 11.12
CA ARG A 123 14.83 18.11 11.53
C ARG A 123 14.70 19.63 11.63
N GLU A 124 14.23 20.25 10.56
CA GLU A 124 14.01 21.68 10.48
C GLU A 124 13.09 22.17 11.62
N CYS A 125 11.93 21.51 11.83
CA CYS A 125 11.00 21.86 12.90
C CYS A 125 11.57 21.68 14.33
N LEU A 126 12.43 20.68 14.54
CA LEU A 126 13.10 20.44 15.84
C LEU A 126 14.25 21.42 16.10
N GLU A 127 14.93 21.88 15.04
CA GLU A 127 16.02 22.84 15.10
C GLU A 127 15.54 24.30 15.21
N LEU A 128 14.28 24.61 14.83
CA LEU A 128 13.68 25.93 14.99
C LEU A 128 13.74 26.42 16.45
N THR A 129 13.98 27.72 16.60
CA THR A 129 13.93 28.45 17.87
C THR A 129 12.71 29.35 17.93
N ASP A 130 12.22 29.55 19.14
CA ASP A 130 11.33 30.64 19.51
C ASP A 130 12.00 31.99 19.23
N ASP A 131 11.26 32.95 18.69
CA ASP A 131 11.84 34.20 18.17
C ASP A 131 12.24 35.17 19.31
N ASP A 132 11.53 35.16 20.44
CA ASP A 132 11.81 36.00 21.60
C ASP A 132 12.91 35.42 22.50
N THR A 133 12.80 34.13 22.84
CA THR A 133 13.64 33.48 23.87
C THR A 133 14.86 32.74 23.30
N GLY A 134 14.83 32.38 22.01
CA GLY A 134 15.82 31.48 21.41
C GLY A 134 15.69 30.02 21.86
N GLU A 135 14.66 29.69 22.63
CA GLU A 135 14.44 28.33 23.15
C GLU A 135 13.94 27.39 22.03
N THR A 136 14.48 26.18 21.97
CA THR A 136 13.98 25.13 21.05
C THR A 136 12.82 24.36 21.69
N CYS A 137 12.13 23.52 20.90
CA CYS A 137 11.12 22.60 21.42
C CYS A 137 11.62 21.71 22.57
N PHE A 138 12.92 21.37 22.59
CA PHE A 138 13.56 20.63 23.70
C PHE A 138 13.62 21.43 24.99
N HIS A 139 14.01 22.71 24.94
CA HIS A 139 14.05 23.60 26.12
C HIS A 139 12.66 23.72 26.75
N MET A 140 11.65 24.00 25.92
CA MET A 140 10.26 24.13 26.38
C MET A 140 9.68 22.82 26.94
N ALA A 141 10.00 21.67 26.32
CA ALA A 141 9.60 20.36 26.84
C ALA A 141 10.30 20.02 28.17
N ALA A 142 11.59 20.38 28.31
CA ALA A 142 12.37 20.09 29.51
C ALA A 142 11.95 20.95 30.72
N GLN A 143 11.54 22.20 30.48
CA GLN A 143 11.04 23.12 31.51
C GLN A 143 9.57 22.82 31.91
N ALA A 144 8.76 22.25 31.03
CA ALA A 144 7.34 22.00 31.31
C ALA A 144 7.13 20.98 32.45
N PRO A 145 6.23 21.24 33.43
CA PRO A 145 6.09 20.42 34.63
C PRO A 145 5.56 18.99 34.40
N ASN A 146 4.97 18.74 33.23
CA ASN A 146 4.56 17.40 32.75
C ASN A 146 5.22 17.05 31.40
N GLY A 147 6.30 17.73 31.04
CA GLY A 147 6.96 17.62 29.74
C GLY A 147 7.87 16.40 29.57
N GLN A 148 8.10 15.59 30.61
CA GLN A 148 9.06 14.47 30.56
C GLN A 148 8.75 13.44 29.46
N LYS A 149 7.47 13.20 29.15
CA LYS A 149 7.06 12.35 28.01
C LYS A 149 7.32 13.03 26.65
N CYS A 150 7.16 14.35 26.58
CA CYS A 150 7.51 15.11 25.39
C CYS A 150 9.03 15.05 25.15
N VAL A 151 9.84 15.16 26.21
CA VAL A 151 11.31 15.04 26.11
C VAL A 151 11.70 13.68 25.51
N SER A 152 11.20 12.56 26.05
CA SER A 152 11.45 11.23 25.48
C SER A 152 11.04 11.15 23.99
N GLN A 153 9.81 11.57 23.64
CA GLN A 153 9.36 11.56 22.24
C GLN A 153 10.22 12.41 21.30
N LEU A 154 10.72 13.56 21.76
CA LEU A 154 11.62 14.42 20.98
C LEU A 154 13.01 13.80 20.82
N LEU A 155 13.52 13.10 21.83
CA LEU A 155 14.80 12.39 21.79
C LEU A 155 14.74 11.18 20.82
N ASP A 156 13.65 10.42 20.86
CA ASP A 156 13.39 9.30 19.92
C ASP A 156 13.25 9.81 18.47
N ALA A 157 12.54 10.94 18.29
CA ALA A 157 12.43 11.62 17.01
C ALA A 157 13.80 12.14 16.52
N TRP A 158 14.65 12.66 17.41
CA TRP A 158 16.00 13.13 17.08
C TRP A 158 16.93 11.99 16.66
N LEU A 159 16.92 10.87 17.37
CA LEU A 159 17.68 9.66 17.01
C LEU A 159 17.29 9.13 15.63
N SER A 160 16.02 9.28 15.26
CA SER A 160 15.48 8.92 13.94
C SER A 160 15.92 9.89 12.83
N VAL A 161 16.32 11.12 13.18
CA VAL A 161 16.74 12.19 12.26
C VAL A 161 18.26 12.24 12.07
N ASP A 162 19.04 12.15 13.14
CA ASP A 162 20.51 12.27 13.10
C ASP A 162 21.19 11.26 14.05
N LYS A 163 21.55 10.09 13.50
CA LYS A 163 22.21 9.01 14.25
C LYS A 163 23.63 9.32 14.69
N GLN A 164 24.29 10.31 14.08
CA GLN A 164 25.69 10.65 14.34
C GLN A 164 25.85 11.78 15.36
N ARG A 165 24.84 12.63 15.54
CA ARG A 165 24.84 13.78 16.47
C ARG A 165 23.65 13.74 17.43
N LYS A 166 23.59 12.66 18.22
CA LYS A 166 22.57 12.45 19.26
C LYS A 166 22.42 13.67 20.18
N ASP A 167 23.53 14.21 20.65
CA ASP A 167 23.62 15.28 21.65
C ASP A 167 23.32 16.70 21.12
N ALA A 168 23.33 16.92 19.80
CA ALA A 168 23.28 18.26 19.22
C ALA A 168 21.99 19.05 19.54
N GLY A 169 20.85 18.37 19.65
CA GLY A 169 19.58 18.99 20.05
C GLY A 169 19.56 19.43 21.53
N ILE A 170 20.28 18.71 22.39
CA ILE A 170 20.35 18.93 23.85
C ILE A 170 21.39 20.01 24.19
N LYS A 171 22.52 20.01 23.48
CA LYS A 171 23.65 20.93 23.68
C LYS A 171 23.44 22.32 23.05
N LYS A 172 22.40 22.51 22.23
CA LYS A 172 22.02 23.83 21.72
C LYS A 172 21.65 24.76 22.88
N LYS A 173 22.05 26.04 22.79
CA LYS A 173 21.85 27.05 23.82
C LYS A 173 20.77 28.06 23.43
N ASP A 174 20.04 28.55 24.43
CA ASP A 174 19.10 29.67 24.30
C ASP A 174 19.82 31.04 24.21
N HIS A 175 19.06 32.14 24.05
CA HIS A 175 19.62 33.50 24.04
C HIS A 175 20.28 33.92 25.37
N LYS A 176 20.09 33.16 26.45
CA LYS A 176 20.70 33.37 27.78
C LYS A 176 21.91 32.46 28.01
N GLY A 177 22.33 31.67 27.02
CA GLY A 177 23.48 30.77 27.08
C GLY A 177 23.26 29.46 27.85
N ARG A 178 22.02 29.17 28.26
CA ARG A 178 21.60 27.95 28.97
C ARG A 178 21.35 26.82 27.98
N THR A 179 21.69 25.59 28.34
CA THR A 179 21.36 24.38 27.57
C THR A 179 20.00 23.80 27.97
N VAL A 180 19.51 22.81 27.22
CA VAL A 180 18.31 22.04 27.57
C VAL A 180 18.44 21.41 28.96
N TYR A 181 19.63 20.95 29.33
CA TYR A 181 19.88 20.34 30.64
C TYR A 181 19.82 21.36 31.77
N ASP A 182 20.29 22.59 31.55
CA ASP A 182 20.28 23.63 32.59
C ASP A 182 18.85 24.05 32.98
N VAL A 183 17.91 24.04 32.01
CA VAL A 183 16.49 24.40 32.21
C VAL A 183 15.60 23.19 32.58
N ALA A 184 16.13 21.97 32.52
CA ALA A 184 15.35 20.75 32.70
C ALA A 184 14.86 20.55 34.14
N THR A 185 13.58 20.17 34.28
CA THR A 185 13.02 19.67 35.54
C THR A 185 13.72 18.37 35.98
N PRO A 186 13.75 18.02 37.28
CA PRO A 186 14.43 16.80 37.75
C PRO A 186 13.97 15.49 37.06
N LYS A 187 12.69 15.42 36.67
CA LYS A 187 12.13 14.29 35.92
C LYS A 187 12.58 14.26 34.45
N ALA A 188 12.77 15.42 33.83
CA ALA A 188 13.33 15.52 32.48
C ALA A 188 14.84 15.22 32.47
N LYS A 189 15.58 15.66 33.51
CA LYS A 189 17.00 15.33 33.68
C LYS A 189 17.24 13.83 33.71
N ALA A 190 16.50 13.08 34.54
CA ALA A 190 16.63 11.62 34.60
C ALA A 190 16.48 10.92 33.24
N ILE A 191 15.55 11.37 32.39
CA ILE A 191 15.36 10.83 31.03
C ILE A 191 16.52 11.23 30.10
N ILE A 192 17.03 12.46 30.22
CA ILE A 192 18.20 12.91 29.45
C ILE A 192 19.46 12.14 29.88
N ASP A 193 19.65 11.93 31.18
CA ASP A 193 20.77 11.16 31.74
C ASP A 193 20.71 9.69 31.25
N GLU A 194 19.56 9.04 31.35
CA GLU A 194 19.31 7.68 30.83
C GLU A 194 19.59 7.57 29.31
N TRP A 195 19.21 8.59 28.54
CA TRP A 195 19.41 8.62 27.08
C TRP A 195 20.85 8.96 26.65
N MET A 196 21.62 9.63 27.51
CA MET A 196 23.02 10.00 27.28
C MET A 196 24.01 8.89 27.65
N VAL A 197 23.58 7.86 28.39
CA VAL A 197 24.35 6.63 28.58
C VAL A 197 24.36 5.86 27.26
N GLU A 198 25.52 5.78 26.61
CA GLU A 198 25.69 4.84 25.51
C GLU A 198 25.64 3.41 26.07
N PRO A 199 24.95 2.46 25.41
CA PRO A 199 25.00 1.08 25.85
C PRO A 199 26.45 0.60 25.78
N GLU A 200 27.00 0.21 26.92
CA GLU A 200 28.35 -0.36 27.00
C GLU A 200 28.42 -1.52 25.99
N THR A 201 29.25 -1.34 24.98
CA THR A 201 29.64 -2.47 24.14
C THR A 201 30.35 -3.45 25.05
N GLU A 202 29.88 -4.70 25.10
CA GLU A 202 30.60 -5.81 25.72
C GLU A 202 31.90 -6.07 24.92
N SER A 203 32.89 -5.20 25.10
CA SER A 203 34.27 -5.46 24.77
C SER A 203 34.87 -6.27 25.91
N GLU A 204 35.42 -7.41 25.55
CA GLU A 204 36.33 -8.16 26.40
C GLU A 204 37.50 -7.26 26.85
N ASP A 205 38.10 -7.59 28.00
CA ASP A 205 39.22 -6.90 28.66
C ASP A 205 38.89 -5.66 29.55
N GLU A 206 38.50 -5.92 30.81
CA GLU A 206 39.06 -5.26 32.01
C GLU A 206 38.64 -6.00 33.31
N GLU A 207 39.30 -7.12 33.64
CA GLU A 207 39.33 -7.63 35.04
C GLU A 207 40.55 -7.03 35.75
N GLU A 208 40.38 -5.93 36.49
CA GLU A 208 41.29 -5.61 37.60
C GLU A 208 40.56 -5.30 38.92
N LEU A 209 41.23 -5.73 40.00
CA LEU A 209 41.05 -5.37 41.41
C LEU A 209 39.96 -6.07 42.26
N VAL A 210 40.49 -6.93 43.15
CA VAL A 210 40.01 -7.27 44.49
C VAL A 210 38.75 -8.14 44.60
N ASP A 211 38.93 -9.47 44.57
CA ASP A 211 39.01 -10.22 45.83
C ASP A 211 39.51 -11.68 45.67
N GLY A 212 40.09 -12.22 46.74
CA GLY A 212 40.91 -13.45 46.79
C GLY A 212 40.19 -14.80 46.62
N LEU A 213 39.28 -14.93 45.65
CA LEU A 213 38.55 -16.17 45.35
C LEU A 213 39.01 -16.82 44.04
N THR A 214 39.38 -18.10 44.10
CA THR A 214 39.80 -18.89 42.92
C THR A 214 38.65 -19.05 41.91
N LYS A 215 38.96 -19.24 40.61
CA LYS A 215 37.94 -19.42 39.56
C LYS A 215 36.88 -20.49 39.90
N THR A 216 37.30 -21.59 40.53
CA THR A 216 36.41 -22.67 41.00
C THR A 216 35.47 -22.24 42.13
N GLN A 217 35.91 -21.34 43.01
CA GLN A 217 35.06 -20.76 44.08
C GLN A 217 34.07 -19.75 43.51
N ARG A 218 34.50 -18.87 42.58
CA ARG A 218 33.60 -17.91 41.89
C ARG A 218 32.48 -18.62 41.13
N SER A 219 32.80 -19.70 40.40
CA SER A 219 31.80 -20.53 39.70
C SER A 219 30.78 -21.18 40.66
N LYS A 220 31.25 -21.72 41.79
CA LYS A 220 30.36 -22.29 42.84
C LYS A 220 29.49 -21.22 43.51
N LEU A 221 29.98 -19.98 43.66
CA LEU A 221 29.21 -18.87 44.22
C LEU A 221 28.11 -18.42 43.25
N LYS A 222 28.44 -18.13 41.98
CA LYS A 222 27.46 -17.81 40.93
C LYS A 222 26.39 -18.90 40.78
N LYS A 223 26.78 -20.18 40.84
CA LYS A 223 25.83 -21.31 40.80
C LYS A 223 24.86 -21.28 42.00
N ARG A 224 25.36 -21.04 43.22
CA ARG A 224 24.52 -20.91 44.42
C ARG A 224 23.60 -19.69 44.38
N GLU A 225 24.03 -18.56 43.83
CA GLU A 225 23.16 -17.39 43.63
C GLU A 225 22.04 -17.65 42.63
N LEU A 226 22.34 -18.38 41.54
CA LEU A 226 21.35 -18.74 40.53
C LEU A 226 20.32 -19.73 41.10
N GLU A 227 20.79 -20.78 41.80
CA GLU A 227 19.92 -21.72 42.54
C GLU A 227 19.10 -21.03 43.65
N ALA A 228 19.63 -19.95 44.27
CA ALA A 228 18.90 -19.15 45.26
C ALA A 228 17.84 -18.24 44.63
N LYS A 229 18.13 -17.64 43.47
CA LYS A 229 17.15 -16.84 42.69
C LYS A 229 16.03 -17.72 42.13
N GLU A 230 16.34 -18.93 41.65
CA GLU A 230 15.32 -19.90 41.22
C GLU A 230 14.40 -20.32 42.38
N ARG A 231 14.95 -20.50 43.60
CA ARG A 231 14.13 -20.76 44.81
C ARG A 231 13.33 -19.55 45.27
N ALA A 232 13.81 -18.33 45.05
CA ALA A 232 13.09 -17.09 45.38
C ALA A 232 12.00 -16.73 44.36
N GLY A 233 12.05 -17.28 43.14
CA GLY A 233 11.06 -17.06 42.08
C GLY A 233 9.78 -17.90 42.20
N SER A 234 9.65 -18.75 43.22
CA SER A 234 8.48 -19.62 43.43
C SER A 234 7.34 -18.89 44.15
N VAL A 235 6.54 -18.13 43.39
CA VAL A 235 5.21 -17.65 43.84
C VAL A 235 4.14 -18.26 42.94
N MET A 236 3.22 -19.00 43.55
CA MET A 236 2.10 -19.65 42.86
C MET A 236 1.16 -18.62 42.19
N PRO A 237 0.58 -18.92 41.01
CA PRO A 237 -0.56 -18.17 40.52
C PRO A 237 -1.80 -18.47 41.40
N PRO A 238 -2.66 -17.47 41.69
CA PRO A 238 -3.92 -17.70 42.40
C PRO A 238 -4.93 -18.47 41.53
N PRO A 239 -5.89 -19.20 42.14
CA PRO A 239 -6.91 -19.95 41.41
C PRO A 239 -7.95 -19.02 40.75
N PRO A 240 -8.64 -19.48 39.69
CA PRO A 240 -9.68 -18.69 39.03
C PRO A 240 -10.94 -18.59 39.89
N PRO A 241 -11.65 -17.45 39.91
CA PRO A 241 -12.97 -17.37 40.50
C PRO A 241 -13.99 -18.14 39.65
N SER A 242 -14.85 -18.89 40.32
CA SER A 242 -16.02 -19.57 39.76
C SER A 242 -17.13 -18.59 39.35
N GLN A 243 -18.13 -19.11 38.64
CA GLN A 243 -19.19 -18.37 37.95
C GLN A 243 -20.23 -17.73 38.89
N GLU A 244 -21.13 -16.97 38.26
CA GLU A 244 -22.44 -16.46 38.74
C GLU A 244 -22.44 -15.14 39.51
N GLU A 245 -22.76 -14.05 38.81
CA GLU A 245 -24.01 -13.32 39.05
C GLU A 245 -24.50 -12.68 37.73
N GLU A 246 -25.80 -12.75 37.47
CA GLU A 246 -26.45 -12.17 36.28
C GLU A 246 -26.79 -10.69 36.53
N GLU A 247 -26.45 -9.79 35.59
CA GLU A 247 -27.30 -8.62 35.34
C GLU A 247 -27.63 -8.51 33.84
N GLN A 248 -28.93 -8.48 33.55
CA GLN A 248 -29.47 -8.54 32.19
C GLN A 248 -29.43 -7.16 31.51
N GLY A 249 -28.44 -6.95 30.64
CA GLY A 249 -28.38 -5.80 29.71
C GLY A 249 -28.74 -6.19 28.29
N VAL A 250 -29.99 -5.94 27.87
CA VAL A 250 -30.54 -6.38 26.57
C VAL A 250 -29.72 -5.89 25.36
N GLU A 251 -29.56 -6.80 24.38
CA GLU A 251 -28.75 -6.65 23.16
C GLU A 251 -28.90 -5.34 22.38
N ARG A 252 -27.80 -4.93 21.75
CA ARG A 252 -27.85 -4.53 20.34
C ARG A 252 -26.55 -4.88 19.61
N GLY A 253 -26.50 -6.06 18.99
CA GLY A 253 -25.32 -6.58 18.33
C GLY A 253 -24.85 -5.74 17.14
N GLU A 254 -23.67 -5.14 17.26
CA GLU A 254 -22.81 -4.75 16.13
C GLU A 254 -21.72 -5.81 15.95
N PHE A 255 -21.85 -6.66 14.93
CA PHE A 255 -20.76 -7.53 14.49
C PHE A 255 -19.64 -6.66 13.90
N LYS A 256 -18.64 -6.33 14.73
CA LYS A 256 -17.33 -5.88 14.26
C LYS A 256 -16.53 -7.14 13.90
N GLU A 257 -16.30 -7.37 12.60
CA GLU A 257 -15.34 -8.38 12.16
C GLU A 257 -13.98 -8.08 12.80
N GLY A 258 -13.51 -8.98 13.67
CA GLY A 258 -12.14 -8.93 14.17
C GLY A 258 -11.13 -9.21 13.04
N ARG A 259 -9.88 -8.80 13.26
CA ARG A 259 -8.78 -9.22 12.39
C ARG A 259 -8.62 -10.75 12.50
N PRO A 260 -8.60 -11.50 11.39
CA PRO A 260 -8.34 -12.94 11.41
C PRO A 260 -6.95 -13.25 12.01
N ASP A 261 -6.82 -14.42 12.64
CA ASP A 261 -5.55 -14.90 13.19
C ASP A 261 -4.49 -15.03 12.09
N GLU A 262 -3.25 -14.59 12.36
CA GLU A 262 -2.18 -14.65 11.36
C GLU A 262 -1.67 -16.08 11.18
N THR A 263 -2.00 -16.72 10.06
CA THR A 263 -1.51 -18.06 9.71
C THR A 263 -0.13 -18.01 9.05
N TRP A 264 0.27 -16.85 8.51
CA TRP A 264 1.50 -16.68 7.74
C TRP A 264 2.61 -16.00 8.56
N PRO A 265 3.78 -16.62 8.79
CA PRO A 265 4.88 -16.04 9.57
C PRO A 265 5.37 -14.68 9.07
N GLU A 266 5.26 -14.41 7.78
CA GLU A 266 5.59 -13.14 7.13
C GLU A 266 4.58 -12.03 7.53
N VAL A 267 3.29 -12.38 7.61
CA VAL A 267 2.22 -11.49 8.08
C VAL A 267 2.31 -11.30 9.60
N GLY A 268 2.70 -12.33 10.35
CA GLY A 268 3.04 -12.24 11.77
C GLY A 268 4.24 -11.33 12.06
N LYS A 269 5.31 -11.42 11.25
CA LYS A 269 6.47 -10.49 11.31
C LYS A 269 6.06 -9.06 10.95
N TRP A 270 5.19 -8.86 9.97
CA TRP A 270 4.59 -7.54 9.70
C TRP A 270 3.81 -7.04 10.93
N ALA A 271 2.97 -7.87 11.53
CA ALA A 271 2.16 -7.49 12.69
C ALA A 271 3.02 -7.15 13.92
N GLN A 272 4.12 -7.87 14.14
CA GLN A 272 5.15 -7.53 15.12
C GLN A 272 5.81 -6.19 14.76
N SER A 273 6.26 -5.99 13.51
CA SER A 273 6.85 -4.72 13.07
C SER A 273 5.94 -3.49 13.26
N VAL A 274 4.61 -3.67 13.18
CA VAL A 274 3.61 -2.63 13.47
C VAL A 274 3.47 -2.39 14.97
N ARG A 275 3.54 -3.43 15.81
CA ARG A 275 3.62 -3.28 17.28
C ARG A 275 4.92 -2.57 17.70
N ASP A 276 6.01 -2.86 16.98
CA ASP A 276 7.35 -2.27 17.17
C ASP A 276 7.51 -0.91 16.45
N LEU A 277 6.42 -0.32 15.93
CA LEU A 277 6.35 0.99 15.26
C LEU A 277 7.30 1.16 14.05
N LYS A 278 7.74 0.07 13.43
CA LYS A 278 8.63 0.03 12.27
C LYS A 278 7.90 -0.54 11.05
N PRO A 279 6.94 0.20 10.45
CA PRO A 279 6.03 -0.33 9.45
C PRO A 279 6.76 -0.84 8.21
N ILE A 280 6.58 -2.12 7.89
CA ILE A 280 7.09 -2.73 6.67
C ILE A 280 6.25 -2.24 5.47
N CYS A 281 6.78 -1.28 4.72
CA CYS A 281 6.15 -0.72 3.52
C CYS A 281 6.23 -1.63 2.29
N GLU A 282 7.06 -2.67 2.33
CA GLU A 282 7.25 -3.63 1.24
C GLU A 282 7.16 -5.05 1.79
N LEU A 283 6.14 -5.79 1.38
CA LEU A 283 5.90 -7.15 1.83
C LEU A 283 6.04 -8.10 0.63
N THR A 284 7.13 -8.85 0.62
CA THR A 284 7.35 -9.94 -0.33
C THR A 284 7.11 -11.27 0.37
N ILE A 285 6.15 -12.04 -0.13
CA ILE A 285 5.85 -13.39 0.38
C ILE A 285 6.17 -14.35 -0.75
N SER A 286 7.22 -15.14 -0.55
CA SER A 286 7.66 -16.19 -1.48
C SER A 286 7.53 -17.52 -0.78
N ARG A 287 6.72 -18.41 -1.33
CA ARG A 287 6.53 -19.79 -0.84
C ARG A 287 6.74 -20.74 -2.00
N GLU A 288 8.00 -21.09 -2.16
CA GLU A 288 8.46 -22.12 -3.07
C GLU A 288 8.45 -23.45 -2.31
N SER A 289 7.49 -24.30 -2.66
CA SER A 289 7.37 -25.72 -2.30
C SER A 289 6.69 -26.40 -3.49
N ASP A 290 7.32 -27.31 -4.25
CA ASP A 290 8.63 -27.95 -4.08
C ASP A 290 9.28 -28.15 -5.47
N ASP A 291 10.60 -27.95 -5.59
CA ASP A 291 11.35 -28.17 -6.85
C ASP A 291 11.75 -29.65 -7.09
N ASP A 292 11.33 -30.57 -6.20
CA ASP A 292 11.79 -31.98 -6.17
C ASP A 292 10.64 -33.02 -6.13
N LEU A 293 9.48 -32.72 -6.73
CA LEU A 293 8.43 -33.71 -6.98
C LEU A 293 8.23 -33.97 -8.49
N PRO A 294 8.45 -35.19 -8.98
CA PRO A 294 8.35 -35.49 -10.41
C PRO A 294 6.89 -35.34 -10.89
N LEU A 295 6.73 -34.79 -12.09
CA LEU A 295 5.46 -34.60 -12.77
C LEU A 295 4.66 -35.92 -12.88
N LEU A 296 3.78 -36.18 -11.93
CA LEU A 296 2.80 -37.28 -12.00
C LEU A 296 1.55 -36.78 -12.77
N PRO A 297 1.22 -37.37 -13.93
CA PRO A 297 0.16 -36.87 -14.80
C PRO A 297 -1.23 -37.38 -14.38
N CYS A 298 -1.71 -37.00 -13.19
CA CYS A 298 -3.07 -37.31 -12.70
C CYS A 298 -3.62 -36.15 -11.83
N ALA A 299 -3.93 -35.01 -12.44
CA ALA A 299 -4.54 -33.88 -11.73
C ALA A 299 -6.07 -34.10 -11.53
N GLY A 300 -6.47 -34.45 -10.31
CA GLY A 300 -7.87 -34.43 -9.87
C GLY A 300 -8.33 -33.01 -9.48
N PRO A 301 -9.65 -32.77 -9.35
CA PRO A 301 -10.21 -31.44 -9.08
C PRO A 301 -10.07 -30.94 -7.62
N ASP A 302 -9.55 -31.76 -6.71
CA ASP A 302 -9.61 -31.55 -5.25
C ASP A 302 -8.25 -31.23 -4.58
N GLU A 303 -7.34 -30.52 -5.25
CA GLU A 303 -6.19 -29.91 -4.54
C GLU A 303 -6.61 -28.67 -3.73
N PRO A 304 -6.01 -28.45 -2.54
CA PRO A 304 -6.30 -27.26 -1.74
C PRO A 304 -5.80 -26.00 -2.45
N GLN A 305 -6.75 -25.17 -2.89
CA GLN A 305 -6.46 -23.83 -3.40
C GLN A 305 -5.60 -23.08 -2.38
N THR A 306 -4.51 -22.44 -2.82
CA THR A 306 -3.67 -21.65 -1.91
C THR A 306 -4.40 -20.35 -1.57
N VAL A 307 -5.23 -20.40 -0.54
CA VAL A 307 -5.95 -19.24 0.00
C VAL A 307 -4.94 -18.27 0.58
N VAL A 308 -4.87 -17.06 0.01
CA VAL A 308 -4.09 -15.96 0.58
C VAL A 308 -4.61 -15.66 1.98
N ASP A 309 -3.72 -15.60 2.97
CA ASP A 309 -4.07 -15.34 4.36
C ASP A 309 -4.98 -14.08 4.47
N PRO A 310 -6.22 -14.22 4.98
CA PRO A 310 -7.11 -13.09 5.18
C PRO A 310 -6.51 -11.93 5.99
N ALA A 311 -5.56 -12.21 6.89
CA ALA A 311 -4.84 -11.21 7.68
C ALA A 311 -3.87 -10.35 6.85
N LEU A 312 -3.43 -10.81 5.67
CA LEU A 312 -2.60 -10.01 4.73
C LEU A 312 -3.33 -8.74 4.28
N TYR A 313 -4.64 -8.84 4.05
CA TYR A 313 -5.45 -7.73 3.58
C TYR A 313 -5.72 -6.66 4.66
N TRP A 314 -5.37 -6.94 5.91
CA TRP A 314 -5.37 -5.97 7.00
C TRP A 314 -4.04 -5.19 7.10
N CYS A 315 -3.08 -5.46 6.21
CA CYS A 315 -1.79 -4.76 6.18
C CYS A 315 -1.90 -3.39 5.49
N ASP A 316 -2.46 -2.41 6.20
CA ASP A 316 -2.77 -1.06 5.71
C ASP A 316 -1.53 -0.19 5.39
N THR A 317 -0.37 -0.51 5.95
CA THR A 317 0.91 0.20 5.74
C THR A 317 1.71 -0.25 4.51
N VAL A 318 1.29 -1.33 3.84
CA VAL A 318 2.05 -1.92 2.72
C VAL A 318 1.82 -1.14 1.43
N ASN A 319 2.89 -0.51 0.94
CA ASN A 319 2.92 0.24 -0.32
C ASN A 319 3.25 -0.66 -1.52
N ARG A 320 4.04 -1.73 -1.31
CA ARG A 320 4.42 -2.72 -2.33
C ARG A 320 4.14 -4.13 -1.82
N LEU A 321 3.27 -4.85 -2.50
CA LEU A 321 2.98 -6.25 -2.22
C LEU A 321 3.52 -7.10 -3.37
N SER A 322 4.42 -8.03 -3.05
CA SER A 322 4.85 -9.09 -3.98
C SER A 322 4.42 -10.44 -3.44
N LEU A 323 3.63 -11.18 -4.22
CA LEU A 323 3.29 -12.57 -3.95
C LEU A 323 4.01 -13.46 -4.98
N LYS A 324 4.62 -14.53 -4.50
CA LYS A 324 5.21 -15.62 -5.29
C LYS A 324 4.86 -16.93 -4.62
N LEU A 325 3.66 -17.44 -4.89
CA LEU A 325 3.05 -18.57 -4.18
C LEU A 325 2.93 -19.81 -5.07
N GLY A 326 3.76 -19.88 -6.12
CA GLY A 326 3.69 -20.91 -7.16
C GLY A 326 2.38 -20.88 -7.96
N PRO A 327 2.14 -21.90 -8.81
CA PRO A 327 0.99 -21.94 -9.71
C PRO A 327 -0.36 -22.22 -9.02
N ARG A 328 -0.41 -22.31 -7.68
CA ARG A 328 -1.61 -22.73 -6.92
C ARG A 328 -2.53 -21.60 -6.45
N LEU A 329 -2.12 -20.33 -6.58
CA LEU A 329 -3.00 -19.19 -6.32
C LEU A 329 -3.93 -18.95 -7.52
N THR A 330 -5.23 -19.13 -7.32
CA THR A 330 -6.27 -18.98 -8.35
C THR A 330 -7.17 -17.77 -8.14
N TYR A 331 -7.20 -17.19 -6.93
CA TYR A 331 -8.15 -16.15 -6.55
C TYR A 331 -7.55 -15.12 -5.57
N LEU A 332 -7.78 -13.83 -5.86
CA LEU A 332 -7.50 -12.72 -4.94
C LEU A 332 -8.83 -12.17 -4.38
N SER A 333 -8.90 -11.97 -3.07
CA SER A 333 -10.12 -11.48 -2.42
C SER A 333 -10.42 -10.02 -2.82
N PRO A 334 -11.59 -9.71 -3.44
CA PRO A 334 -11.96 -8.35 -3.81
C PRO A 334 -12.09 -7.44 -2.59
N THR A 335 -12.82 -7.89 -1.56
CA THR A 335 -13.03 -7.16 -0.30
C THR A 335 -11.74 -7.03 0.50
N GLY A 336 -10.85 -8.01 0.40
CA GLY A 336 -9.51 -7.96 0.98
C GLY A 336 -8.66 -6.88 0.31
N LEU A 337 -8.45 -6.99 -1.01
CA LEU A 337 -7.57 -6.07 -1.73
C LEU A 337 -8.03 -4.61 -1.61
N ALA A 338 -9.36 -4.36 -1.60
CA ALA A 338 -9.95 -3.04 -1.38
C ALA A 338 -9.55 -2.37 -0.04
N ARG A 339 -9.20 -3.14 1.01
CA ARG A 339 -8.74 -2.59 2.30
C ARG A 339 -7.32 -2.02 2.25
N MET A 340 -6.50 -2.44 1.29
CA MET A 340 -5.09 -2.03 1.15
C MET A 340 -4.93 -0.63 0.53
N SER A 341 -5.52 0.38 1.16
CA SER A 341 -5.66 1.74 0.60
C SER A 341 -4.36 2.49 0.28
N ASN A 342 -3.21 2.08 0.83
CA ASN A 342 -1.90 2.65 0.52
C ASN A 342 -1.12 1.84 -0.55
N LEU A 343 -1.68 0.75 -1.08
CA LEU A 343 -0.99 -0.09 -2.05
C LEU A 343 -0.75 0.66 -3.37
N THR A 344 0.52 0.81 -3.72
CA THR A 344 0.98 1.51 -4.95
C THR A 344 1.62 0.57 -5.97
N HIS A 345 2.10 -0.59 -5.55
CA HIS A 345 2.74 -1.58 -6.41
C HIS A 345 2.20 -2.97 -6.04
N LEU A 346 1.59 -3.66 -7.00
CA LEU A 346 1.11 -5.04 -6.85
C LEU A 346 1.86 -5.93 -7.84
N ILE A 347 2.56 -6.95 -7.32
CA ILE A 347 3.38 -7.89 -8.08
C ILE A 347 2.86 -9.30 -7.76
N VAL A 348 2.14 -9.91 -8.70
CA VAL A 348 1.55 -11.25 -8.59
C VAL A 348 1.88 -12.16 -9.79
N PRO A 349 3.17 -12.26 -10.21
CA PRO A 349 3.56 -13.02 -11.39
C PRO A 349 3.54 -14.54 -11.14
N GLY A 350 3.22 -15.32 -12.18
CA GLY A 350 3.48 -16.77 -12.18
C GLY A 350 2.48 -17.63 -11.39
N HIS A 351 1.26 -17.16 -11.17
CA HIS A 351 0.20 -17.92 -10.51
C HIS A 351 -0.82 -18.47 -11.53
N ALA A 352 -1.94 -19.02 -11.07
CA ALA A 352 -3.04 -19.50 -11.92
C ALA A 352 -4.30 -18.61 -11.80
N LEU A 353 -4.11 -17.30 -11.59
CA LEU A 353 -5.23 -16.34 -11.51
C LEU A 353 -6.01 -16.32 -12.82
N THR A 354 -7.32 -16.58 -12.76
CA THR A 354 -8.23 -16.54 -13.93
C THR A 354 -8.85 -15.16 -14.13
N ALA A 355 -8.99 -14.38 -13.06
CA ALA A 355 -9.46 -13.00 -13.09
C ALA A 355 -8.78 -12.15 -11.98
N LEU A 356 -8.63 -10.84 -12.24
CA LEU A 356 -8.33 -9.85 -11.20
C LEU A 356 -9.63 -9.23 -10.70
N PRO A 357 -9.76 -8.91 -9.40
CA PRO A 357 -10.99 -8.33 -8.85
C PRO A 357 -11.18 -6.87 -9.30
N ASP A 358 -12.43 -6.46 -9.60
CA ASP A 358 -12.77 -5.05 -9.92
C ASP A 358 -12.35 -4.05 -8.83
N SER A 359 -12.20 -4.53 -7.58
CA SER A 359 -11.66 -3.78 -6.45
C SER A 359 -10.25 -3.23 -6.68
N ILE A 360 -9.51 -3.71 -7.68
CA ILE A 360 -8.22 -3.14 -8.08
C ILE A 360 -8.35 -1.69 -8.57
N GLY A 361 -9.51 -1.31 -9.14
CA GLY A 361 -9.78 0.02 -9.66
C GLY A 361 -9.90 1.12 -8.60
N SER A 362 -10.20 0.77 -7.35
CA SER A 362 -10.26 1.75 -6.25
C SER A 362 -8.92 2.01 -5.56
N LEU A 363 -7.84 1.34 -5.97
CA LEU A 363 -6.52 1.44 -5.35
C LEU A 363 -5.65 2.50 -6.03
N PRO A 364 -4.78 3.22 -5.29
CA PRO A 364 -3.85 4.20 -5.85
C PRO A 364 -2.60 3.54 -6.48
N LEU A 365 -2.81 2.45 -7.25
CA LEU A 365 -1.74 1.71 -7.90
C LEU A 365 -1.05 2.54 -8.98
N LYS A 366 0.29 2.53 -8.93
CA LYS A 366 1.20 3.05 -9.96
C LYS A 366 1.79 1.93 -10.82
N SER A 367 1.93 0.74 -10.27
CA SER A 367 2.51 -0.41 -10.96
C SER A 367 1.71 -1.68 -10.66
N LEU A 368 1.38 -2.41 -11.73
CA LEU A 368 0.79 -3.74 -11.68
C LEU A 368 1.62 -4.69 -12.53
N ASP A 369 2.12 -5.75 -11.91
CA ASP A 369 2.63 -6.94 -12.59
C ASP A 369 1.71 -8.11 -12.23
N ALA A 370 0.99 -8.61 -13.22
CA ALA A 370 0.21 -9.86 -13.15
C ALA A 370 0.60 -10.80 -14.30
N SER A 371 1.87 -10.77 -14.70
CA SER A 371 2.41 -11.59 -15.78
C SER A 371 2.36 -13.10 -15.46
N ARG A 372 2.39 -13.95 -16.49
CA ARG A 372 2.41 -15.42 -16.38
C ARG A 372 1.25 -15.98 -15.52
N ASN A 373 0.05 -15.48 -15.75
CA ASN A 373 -1.19 -15.96 -15.11
C ASN A 373 -2.12 -16.61 -16.15
N LYS A 374 -3.38 -16.84 -15.80
CA LYS A 374 -4.42 -17.40 -16.70
C LYS A 374 -5.54 -16.40 -16.96
N LEU A 375 -5.27 -15.10 -16.86
CA LEU A 375 -6.28 -14.04 -16.97
C LEU A 375 -6.93 -14.04 -18.35
N GLU A 376 -8.24 -14.23 -18.40
CA GLU A 376 -9.04 -14.19 -19.66
C GLU A 376 -9.47 -12.76 -20.03
N ALA A 377 -9.68 -11.91 -19.01
CA ALA A 377 -10.04 -10.51 -19.15
C ALA A 377 -9.43 -9.65 -18.03
N LEU A 378 -9.25 -8.36 -18.32
CA LEU A 378 -8.94 -7.34 -17.30
C LEU A 378 -10.23 -6.79 -16.68
N PRO A 379 -10.23 -6.45 -15.39
CA PRO A 379 -11.43 -5.97 -14.69
C PRO A 379 -11.98 -4.68 -15.31
N SER A 380 -13.27 -4.44 -15.10
CA SER A 380 -14.01 -3.31 -15.69
C SER A 380 -13.54 -1.94 -15.16
N SER A 381 -12.91 -1.93 -13.98
CA SER A 381 -12.33 -0.76 -13.34
C SER A 381 -10.84 -0.98 -13.13
N MET A 382 -10.02 -0.32 -13.96
CA MET A 382 -8.57 -0.23 -13.78
C MET A 382 -8.18 1.07 -13.05
N PRO A 383 -7.11 1.05 -12.24
CA PRO A 383 -6.64 2.23 -11.49
C PRO A 383 -6.19 3.35 -12.43
N VAL A 384 -6.83 4.53 -12.33
CA VAL A 384 -6.66 5.65 -13.28
C VAL A 384 -5.22 6.22 -13.31
N LYS A 385 -4.49 6.15 -12.19
CA LYS A 385 -3.15 6.73 -12.03
C LYS A 385 -2.00 5.73 -12.27
N ILE A 386 -2.28 4.62 -12.94
CA ILE A 386 -1.28 3.59 -13.19
C ILE A 386 -0.28 4.02 -14.26
N GLU A 387 1.00 3.80 -13.99
CA GLU A 387 2.13 4.22 -14.83
C GLU A 387 2.78 3.02 -15.53
N ALA A 388 2.79 1.84 -14.89
CA ALA A 388 3.33 0.60 -15.45
C ALA A 388 2.33 -0.57 -15.29
N VAL A 389 2.03 -1.25 -16.40
CA VAL A 389 1.21 -2.47 -16.44
C VAL A 389 1.97 -3.55 -17.20
N ASP A 390 2.24 -4.67 -16.54
CA ASP A 390 2.65 -5.93 -17.18
C ASP A 390 1.59 -7.01 -16.91
N VAL A 391 0.98 -7.48 -17.99
CA VAL A 391 0.02 -8.59 -18.00
C VAL A 391 0.41 -9.64 -19.06
N SER A 392 1.70 -9.73 -19.35
CA SER A 392 2.26 -10.62 -20.37
C SER A 392 2.17 -12.09 -19.96
N GLY A 393 1.97 -13.02 -20.89
CA GLY A 393 1.81 -14.45 -20.60
C GLY A 393 0.48 -14.75 -19.91
N ASN A 394 -0.62 -14.30 -20.51
CA ASN A 394 -1.99 -14.51 -20.03
C ASN A 394 -2.88 -15.00 -21.20
N GLN A 395 -4.20 -15.04 -20.99
CA GLN A 395 -5.18 -15.46 -22.00
C GLN A 395 -6.09 -14.29 -22.44
N LEU A 396 -5.60 -13.05 -22.33
CA LEU A 396 -6.39 -11.85 -22.59
C LEU A 396 -6.77 -11.78 -24.06
N THR A 397 -8.06 -11.62 -24.33
CA THR A 397 -8.62 -11.40 -25.68
C THR A 397 -8.79 -9.91 -26.01
N SER A 398 -8.90 -9.05 -25.00
CA SER A 398 -9.00 -7.60 -25.14
C SER A 398 -8.30 -6.89 -23.97
N ILE A 399 -7.81 -5.67 -24.25
CA ILE A 399 -7.17 -4.77 -23.28
C ILE A 399 -7.93 -3.45 -23.11
N GLN A 400 -9.16 -3.36 -23.62
CA GLN A 400 -9.97 -2.13 -23.65
C GLN A 400 -10.17 -1.50 -22.25
N SER A 401 -10.15 -2.30 -21.18
CA SER A 401 -10.23 -1.83 -19.78
C SER A 401 -9.14 -0.81 -19.36
N LEU A 402 -8.10 -0.63 -20.17
CA LEU A 402 -7.05 0.37 -19.97
C LEU A 402 -7.38 1.76 -20.57
N ASP A 403 -8.56 1.93 -21.19
CA ASP A 403 -9.02 3.19 -21.83
C ASP A 403 -8.84 4.45 -20.98
N LYS A 404 -9.09 4.35 -19.67
CA LYS A 404 -9.02 5.44 -18.70
C LYS A 404 -7.66 5.65 -18.05
N CYS A 405 -6.66 4.81 -18.35
CA CYS A 405 -5.34 4.85 -17.71
C CYS A 405 -4.42 5.89 -18.38
N VAL A 406 -4.80 7.16 -18.27
CA VAL A 406 -4.16 8.30 -18.98
C VAL A 406 -2.67 8.48 -18.63
N ASP A 407 -2.27 8.08 -17.43
CA ASP A 407 -0.91 8.23 -16.91
C ASP A 407 0.10 7.14 -17.33
N LEU A 408 -0.33 6.14 -18.12
CA LEU A 408 0.51 5.02 -18.58
C LEU A 408 1.82 5.48 -19.23
N VAL A 409 2.93 4.90 -18.77
CA VAL A 409 4.30 5.05 -19.28
C VAL A 409 4.76 3.76 -19.96
N THR A 410 4.44 2.61 -19.37
CA THR A 410 4.83 1.28 -19.85
C THR A 410 3.62 0.36 -19.86
N LEU A 411 3.34 -0.25 -21.01
CA LEU A 411 2.29 -1.26 -21.18
C LEU A 411 2.88 -2.49 -21.87
N GLN A 412 2.81 -3.63 -21.18
CA GLN A 412 3.27 -4.93 -21.67
C GLN A 412 2.14 -5.96 -21.54
N PHE A 413 1.82 -6.61 -22.66
CA PHE A 413 0.84 -7.70 -22.75
C PHE A 413 1.31 -8.74 -23.77
N ASP A 414 2.62 -8.98 -23.84
CA ASP A 414 3.21 -10.00 -24.71
C ASP A 414 2.63 -11.39 -24.38
N ALA A 415 2.59 -12.33 -25.33
CA ALA A 415 2.05 -13.69 -25.13
C ALA A 415 0.61 -13.68 -24.54
N ASN A 416 -0.33 -13.12 -25.31
CA ASN A 416 -1.77 -13.10 -25.03
C ASN A 416 -2.56 -13.46 -26.31
N GLN A 417 -3.89 -13.40 -26.27
CA GLN A 417 -4.78 -13.75 -27.40
C GLN A 417 -5.47 -12.52 -28.01
N VAL A 418 -4.86 -11.33 -27.89
CA VAL A 418 -5.44 -10.07 -28.36
C VAL A 418 -5.42 -10.01 -29.88
N THR A 419 -6.57 -9.72 -30.49
CA THR A 419 -6.76 -9.65 -31.95
C THR A 419 -6.76 -8.24 -32.51
N SER A 420 -7.21 -7.25 -31.73
CA SER A 420 -7.19 -5.82 -32.07
C SER A 420 -6.86 -4.97 -30.83
N ILE A 421 -6.35 -3.76 -31.06
CA ILE A 421 -6.07 -2.80 -29.97
C ILE A 421 -7.01 -1.60 -30.10
N GLU A 422 -8.08 -1.60 -29.30
CA GLU A 422 -9.03 -0.49 -29.21
C GLU A 422 -8.72 0.41 -28.01
N LEU A 423 -7.64 1.21 -28.12
CA LEU A 423 -7.22 2.12 -27.07
C LEU A 423 -7.10 3.59 -27.55
N PRO A 424 -7.46 4.57 -26.70
CA PRO A 424 -7.37 5.99 -27.02
C PRO A 424 -5.93 6.51 -26.89
N PHE A 425 -5.04 6.08 -27.79
CA PHE A 425 -3.60 6.43 -27.78
C PHE A 425 -3.33 7.95 -27.72
N ALA A 426 -4.22 8.79 -28.28
CA ALA A 426 -4.15 10.25 -28.17
C ALA A 426 -4.23 10.77 -26.71
N SER A 427 -4.85 10.01 -25.80
CA SER A 427 -4.88 10.30 -24.36
C SER A 427 -3.57 9.93 -23.66
N PHE A 428 -2.87 8.88 -24.11
CA PHE A 428 -1.65 8.35 -23.49
C PHE A 428 -0.39 9.18 -23.77
N LYS A 429 -0.43 10.45 -23.35
CA LYS A 429 0.65 11.45 -23.53
C LYS A 429 1.95 11.12 -22.77
N ARG A 430 1.96 10.06 -21.97
CA ARG A 430 3.08 9.58 -21.16
C ARG A 430 3.68 8.25 -21.66
N LEU A 431 3.04 7.54 -22.59
CA LEU A 431 3.45 6.21 -23.02
C LEU A 431 4.81 6.27 -23.75
N VAL A 432 5.77 5.50 -23.25
CA VAL A 432 7.15 5.37 -23.73
C VAL A 432 7.40 3.98 -24.33
N THR A 433 6.84 2.94 -23.71
CA THR A 433 7.05 1.55 -24.12
C THR A 433 5.72 0.83 -24.29
N LEU A 434 5.53 0.22 -25.46
CA LEU A 434 4.41 -0.66 -25.77
C LEU A 434 4.95 -2.01 -26.23
N SER A 435 4.57 -3.09 -25.56
CA SER A 435 4.99 -4.45 -25.88
C SER A 435 3.77 -5.37 -26.01
N CYS A 436 3.58 -5.91 -27.21
CA CYS A 436 2.44 -6.73 -27.61
C CYS A 436 2.86 -7.86 -28.56
N GLY A 437 4.05 -8.41 -28.33
CA GLY A 437 4.53 -9.59 -29.05
C GLY A 437 3.73 -10.85 -28.75
N SER A 438 3.88 -11.87 -29.59
CA SER A 438 3.25 -13.19 -29.45
C SER A 438 1.74 -13.13 -29.18
N ASN A 439 1.05 -12.21 -29.87
CA ASN A 439 -0.41 -12.05 -29.85
C ASN A 439 -1.03 -12.48 -31.19
N LEU A 440 -2.34 -12.29 -31.36
CA LEU A 440 -3.11 -12.62 -32.56
C LEU A 440 -3.47 -11.35 -33.36
N LEU A 441 -2.64 -10.31 -33.29
CA LEU A 441 -2.94 -9.03 -33.94
C LEU A 441 -2.90 -9.16 -35.47
N THR A 442 -4.01 -8.81 -36.11
CA THR A 442 -4.15 -8.75 -37.58
C THR A 442 -3.61 -7.44 -38.14
N GLU A 443 -3.87 -6.34 -37.43
CA GLU A 443 -3.41 -4.99 -37.72
C GLU A 443 -3.11 -4.21 -36.43
N LEU A 444 -2.34 -3.14 -36.56
CA LEU A 444 -2.17 -2.15 -35.49
C LEU A 444 -3.04 -0.93 -35.83
N PRO A 445 -3.73 -0.35 -34.85
CA PRO A 445 -4.65 0.77 -35.09
C PRO A 445 -3.88 2.02 -35.53
N ASP A 446 -4.42 2.77 -36.49
CA ASP A 446 -3.85 4.06 -36.93
C ASP A 446 -3.67 5.05 -35.77
N ALA A 447 -4.47 4.93 -34.71
CA ALA A 447 -4.35 5.74 -33.48
C ALA A 447 -2.99 5.60 -32.78
N ILE A 448 -2.24 4.51 -32.97
CA ILE A 448 -0.92 4.29 -32.34
C ILE A 448 0.07 5.43 -32.65
N GLY A 449 -0.06 6.07 -33.81
CA GLY A 449 0.76 7.22 -34.21
C GLY A 449 0.56 8.48 -33.35
N ASP A 450 -0.54 8.58 -32.61
CA ASP A 450 -0.82 9.73 -31.74
C ASP A 450 -0.12 9.61 -30.37
N ALA A 451 0.50 8.47 -30.06
CA ALA A 451 1.37 8.27 -28.90
C ALA A 451 2.71 9.02 -29.06
N ALA A 452 2.68 10.34 -28.86
CA ALA A 452 3.78 11.26 -29.17
C ALA A 452 5.10 11.03 -28.40
N LYS A 453 5.08 10.25 -27.31
CA LYS A 453 6.27 9.91 -26.51
C LYS A 453 6.78 8.48 -26.72
N LEU A 454 6.15 7.67 -27.57
CA LEU A 454 6.53 6.28 -27.79
C LEU A 454 7.97 6.18 -28.30
N GLU A 455 8.82 5.47 -27.55
CA GLU A 455 10.23 5.24 -27.86
C GLU A 455 10.52 3.78 -28.24
N ALA A 456 9.76 2.82 -27.68
CA ALA A 456 9.90 1.39 -27.97
C ALA A 456 8.55 0.74 -28.30
N LEU A 457 8.51 0.01 -29.41
CA LEU A 457 7.37 -0.80 -29.86
C LEU A 457 7.84 -2.23 -30.15
N THR A 458 7.29 -3.22 -29.43
CA THR A 458 7.51 -4.65 -29.71
C THR A 458 6.22 -5.27 -30.21
N VAL A 459 6.24 -5.80 -31.43
CA VAL A 459 5.08 -6.46 -32.08
C VAL A 459 5.46 -7.84 -32.62
N ASN A 460 6.53 -8.45 -32.12
CA ASN A 460 7.07 -9.76 -32.55
C ASN A 460 6.01 -10.88 -32.56
N GLU A 461 6.22 -11.91 -33.37
CA GLU A 461 5.43 -13.16 -33.39
C GLU A 461 3.90 -13.00 -33.58
N ASN A 462 3.43 -11.82 -34.00
CA ASN A 462 2.05 -11.63 -34.43
C ASN A 462 1.88 -12.21 -35.84
N LYS A 463 1.46 -13.48 -35.90
CA LYS A 463 1.43 -14.31 -37.11
C LYS A 463 0.49 -13.81 -38.21
N GLU A 464 -0.43 -12.90 -37.89
CA GLU A 464 -1.37 -12.31 -38.84
C GLU A 464 -1.04 -10.85 -39.20
N LEU A 465 -0.05 -10.24 -38.56
CA LEU A 465 0.33 -8.84 -38.76
C LEU A 465 1.10 -8.63 -40.08
N THR A 466 0.37 -8.31 -41.14
CA THR A 466 0.93 -8.21 -42.50
C THR A 466 1.57 -6.86 -42.85
N SER A 467 1.30 -5.80 -42.08
CA SER A 467 1.83 -4.45 -42.32
C SER A 467 1.84 -3.59 -41.05
N LEU A 468 2.54 -2.45 -41.10
CA LEU A 468 2.59 -1.45 -40.03
C LEU A 468 1.85 -0.17 -40.48
N PRO A 469 1.04 0.47 -39.63
CA PRO A 469 0.23 1.63 -40.00
C PRO A 469 1.11 2.84 -40.31
N ALA A 470 0.68 3.62 -41.30
CA ALA A 470 1.45 4.76 -41.79
C ALA A 470 1.60 5.87 -40.74
N THR A 471 0.70 5.92 -39.76
CA THR A 471 0.71 6.88 -38.66
C THR A 471 1.88 6.72 -37.71
N LEU A 472 2.57 5.57 -37.67
CA LEU A 472 3.82 5.40 -36.89
C LEU A 472 4.90 6.42 -37.27
N ALA A 473 4.83 7.01 -38.47
CA ALA A 473 5.68 8.13 -38.87
C ALA A 473 5.53 9.39 -37.96
N LYS A 474 4.38 9.56 -37.31
CA LYS A 474 4.12 10.62 -36.33
C LYS A 474 4.92 10.44 -35.03
N CYS A 475 5.31 9.20 -34.67
CA CYS A 475 6.06 8.88 -33.45
C CYS A 475 7.54 9.31 -33.56
N LYS A 476 7.78 10.63 -33.50
CA LYS A 476 9.11 11.25 -33.68
C LYS A 476 10.19 10.78 -32.71
N LYS A 477 9.82 10.15 -31.59
CA LYS A 477 10.72 9.64 -30.55
C LYS A 477 11.02 8.14 -30.65
N LEU A 478 10.48 7.43 -31.64
CA LEU A 478 10.64 5.99 -31.79
C LEU A 478 12.13 5.62 -32.05
N LYS A 479 12.71 4.85 -31.12
CA LYS A 479 14.13 4.41 -31.08
C LYS A 479 14.28 2.90 -31.29
N SER A 480 13.22 2.13 -31.11
CA SER A 480 13.23 0.68 -31.28
C SER A 480 11.86 0.22 -31.80
N ILE A 481 11.88 -0.52 -32.90
CA ILE A 481 10.76 -1.37 -33.32
C ILE A 481 11.30 -2.79 -33.41
N LYS A 482 10.59 -3.74 -32.80
CA LYS A 482 10.83 -5.18 -33.03
C LYS A 482 9.57 -5.76 -33.68
N CYS A 483 9.74 -6.47 -34.79
CA CYS A 483 8.64 -7.14 -35.52
C CYS A 483 9.06 -8.52 -36.06
N ASP A 484 9.96 -9.20 -35.34
CA ASP A 484 10.50 -10.49 -35.73
C ASP A 484 9.39 -11.55 -35.69
N GLY A 485 9.31 -12.42 -36.69
CA GLY A 485 8.27 -13.45 -36.78
C GLY A 485 6.90 -12.99 -37.30
N CYS A 486 6.75 -11.72 -37.70
CA CYS A 486 5.53 -11.21 -38.35
C CYS A 486 5.63 -11.31 -39.88
N PRO A 487 4.55 -11.68 -40.61
CA PRO A 487 4.57 -11.84 -42.08
C PRO A 487 4.48 -10.49 -42.83
N ILE A 488 5.34 -9.54 -42.48
CA ILE A 488 5.36 -8.20 -43.08
C ILE A 488 5.88 -8.29 -44.52
N LYS A 489 5.00 -8.01 -45.49
CA LYS A 489 5.30 -8.19 -46.92
C LYS A 489 6.29 -7.18 -47.49
N ASP A 490 6.55 -6.07 -46.80
CA ASP A 490 7.44 -5.02 -47.28
C ASP A 490 8.88 -5.20 -46.75
N ASN A 491 9.73 -5.78 -47.60
CA ASN A 491 11.15 -5.98 -47.33
C ASN A 491 11.93 -4.69 -47.03
N LYS A 492 11.44 -3.51 -47.46
CA LYS A 492 12.07 -2.22 -47.11
C LYS A 492 11.74 -1.80 -45.68
N VAL A 493 10.51 -2.08 -45.21
CA VAL A 493 10.14 -1.88 -43.80
C VAL A 493 11.06 -2.71 -42.91
N LEU A 494 11.19 -4.01 -43.18
CA LEU A 494 12.10 -4.91 -42.46
C LEU A 494 13.56 -4.42 -42.54
N GLY A 495 14.01 -3.99 -43.72
CA GLY A 495 15.35 -3.45 -43.93
C GLY A 495 15.67 -2.18 -43.13
N TYR A 496 14.72 -1.24 -42.99
CA TYR A 496 14.93 -0.06 -42.13
C TYR A 496 14.88 -0.41 -40.64
N ILE A 497 14.04 -1.36 -40.23
CA ILE A 497 13.93 -1.82 -38.83
C ILE A 497 15.24 -2.51 -38.41
N SER A 498 15.77 -3.43 -39.22
CA SER A 498 17.03 -4.12 -38.98
C SER A 498 18.24 -3.17 -38.88
N LYS A 499 18.22 -2.04 -39.60
CA LYS A 499 19.27 -1.01 -39.55
C LYS A 499 19.08 0.06 -38.47
N GLY A 500 17.96 0.04 -37.74
CA GLY A 500 17.63 1.10 -36.77
C GLY A 500 17.27 2.46 -37.39
N GLU A 501 16.96 2.51 -38.69
CA GLU A 501 16.73 3.76 -39.44
C GLU A 501 15.27 4.28 -39.32
N TYR A 502 14.72 4.33 -38.10
CA TYR A 502 13.29 4.60 -37.85
C TYR A 502 12.78 5.94 -38.42
N LYS A 503 13.65 6.95 -38.54
CA LYS A 503 13.33 8.23 -39.21
C LYS A 503 13.11 8.10 -40.72
N GLN A 504 13.81 7.17 -41.38
CA GLN A 504 13.61 6.90 -42.81
C GLN A 504 12.42 5.96 -43.02
N LEU A 505 12.22 5.00 -42.11
CA LEU A 505 11.02 4.16 -42.07
C LEU A 505 9.75 5.02 -42.01
N GLY A 506 9.65 5.98 -41.11
CA GLY A 506 8.48 6.87 -41.01
C GLY A 506 8.21 7.64 -42.32
N LYS A 507 9.25 8.22 -42.94
CA LYS A 507 9.12 8.89 -44.24
C LYS A 507 8.69 7.94 -45.36
N TYR A 508 9.17 6.69 -45.32
CA TYR A 508 8.80 5.67 -46.29
C TYR A 508 7.32 5.29 -46.14
N LEU A 509 6.85 5.02 -44.91
CA LEU A 509 5.46 4.71 -44.58
C LEU A 509 4.49 5.84 -44.96
N GLU A 510 4.85 7.11 -44.71
CA GLU A 510 4.07 8.26 -45.20
C GLU A 510 3.98 8.29 -46.73
N LYS A 511 5.09 7.99 -47.43
CA LYS A 511 5.16 8.05 -48.89
C LYS A 511 4.37 6.92 -49.53
N THR A 512 4.42 5.70 -49.00
CA THR A 512 3.63 4.58 -49.50
C THR A 512 2.13 4.84 -49.33
N ALA A 513 1.69 5.31 -48.16
CA ALA A 513 0.30 5.70 -47.91
C ALA A 513 -0.19 6.80 -48.89
N LYS A 514 0.58 7.88 -49.06
CA LYS A 514 0.28 8.97 -50.02
C LYS A 514 0.27 8.50 -51.47
N SER A 515 0.99 7.43 -51.81
CA SER A 515 1.01 6.86 -53.17
C SER A 515 -0.16 5.90 -53.44
N GLY A 516 -0.60 5.12 -52.45
CA GLY A 516 -1.75 4.21 -52.57
C GLY A 516 -3.07 4.94 -52.86
N GLY A 517 -3.25 6.13 -52.26
CA GLY A 517 -4.44 6.97 -52.47
C GLY A 517 -4.62 7.55 -53.89
N ARG A 518 -3.68 7.32 -54.83
CA ARG A 518 -3.78 7.76 -56.23
C ARG A 518 -4.12 6.64 -57.22
N GLY A 519 -4.46 5.44 -56.74
CA GLY A 519 -4.67 4.24 -57.56
C GLY A 519 -6.09 4.00 -58.13
N GLY A 520 -7.09 4.80 -57.76
CA GLY A 520 -8.48 4.62 -58.21
C GLY A 520 -8.84 5.47 -59.42
N GLY A 521 -9.14 4.85 -60.57
CA GLY A 521 -9.87 5.53 -61.66
C GLY A 521 -9.08 5.89 -62.94
N LYS A 522 -8.39 4.92 -63.57
CA LYS A 522 -8.19 4.94 -65.03
C LYS A 522 -8.64 3.62 -65.65
N GLY A 523 -9.92 3.55 -65.97
CA GLY A 523 -10.49 2.45 -66.76
C GLY A 523 -9.78 2.34 -68.10
N LYS A 524 -9.23 1.17 -68.41
CA LYS A 524 -8.69 0.86 -69.74
C LYS A 524 -9.84 0.83 -70.74
N LYS A 525 -9.95 1.85 -71.59
CA LYS A 525 -10.60 1.67 -72.90
C LYS A 525 -9.80 0.60 -73.66
N LYS A 526 -10.35 -0.60 -73.80
CA LYS A 526 -10.01 -1.46 -74.93
C LYS A 526 -10.79 -0.96 -76.15
N LYS A 527 -10.09 -0.86 -77.28
CA LYS A 527 -10.70 -0.76 -78.61
C LYS A 527 -11.36 -2.09 -78.97
#